data_AF-A0A7J3AWV8-F1
#
_entry.id   AF-A0A7J3AWV8-F1
#
_cell.length_a   1.000
_cell.length_b   1.000
_cell.length_c   1.000
_cell.angle_alpha   90.00
_cell.angle_beta   90.00
_cell.angle_gamma   90.00
#
_symmetry.space_group_name_H-M   'P 1'
#
loop_
_entity.id
_entity.type
_entity.pdbx_description
1 polymer ?
#
loop_
_entity_poly.entity_id
_entity_poly.type
_entity_poly.pdbx_seq_one_letter_code
_entity_poly.pdbx_strand_id
1 'polypeptide(L)'
;MKHGFRYEVQMISPEEVDEYNLNKIMDVTYQRILSKFTRDADMRSCRVVLDDYGVGSTLGRYLNFLRNQGAEVIVENKADERYLEVKVASLVSKRIREEIIERINENPDFQIDGLSVGSGNPNDMQTIKWLEKWYESGRDWPWFIRRSYETVRRIEGKPERSKQIPPIKEELLSEEFLEEFNKGRLSIQSLAIICPHCGSINKSVTFAIYEDDGRKISGIKCPKCKKLIENAGITLRYYCGYVVPDTNIVIRGVISKDLESSRFFEGFTIILPNVVRKEADNKKGKQELGKLAELSSIGRIGLECPGKVEGISKI
;
A
#
# COMPACT_ATOMS: atom_id res chain seq x y z
N MET A 1 -4.50 10.67 25.13
CA MET A 1 -4.12 10.89 23.70
C MET A 1 -3.99 12.39 23.50
N LYS A 2 -2.94 12.89 22.84
CA LYS A 2 -2.85 14.32 22.50
C LYS A 2 -3.92 14.59 21.42
N HIS A 3 -5.02 15.24 21.80
CA HIS A 3 -6.21 15.41 20.98
C HIS A 3 -6.05 16.57 19.97
N GLY A 4 -6.50 16.34 18.73
CA GLY A 4 -6.78 17.40 17.77
C GLY A 4 -6.62 16.99 16.30
N PHE A 5 -5.65 16.13 15.98
CA PHE A 5 -5.32 15.79 14.59
C PHE A 5 -4.92 14.31 14.45
N ARG A 6 -5.60 13.60 13.57
CA ARG A 6 -5.32 12.22 13.18
C ARG A 6 -5.23 12.18 11.67
N TYR A 7 -4.26 11.46 11.13
CA TYR A 7 -4.11 11.26 9.69
C TYR A 7 -3.80 9.78 9.42
N GLU A 8 -4.08 9.38 8.19
CA GLU A 8 -3.84 8.03 7.66
C GLU A 8 -3.26 8.23 6.26
N VAL A 9 -2.20 7.49 5.93
CA VAL A 9 -1.51 7.59 4.64
C VAL A 9 -1.39 6.19 4.05
N GLN A 10 -1.68 6.07 2.75
CA GLN A 10 -1.47 4.85 2.00
C GLN A 10 -0.52 5.14 0.83
N MET A 11 0.56 4.35 0.76
CA MET A 11 1.47 4.37 -0.39
C MET A 11 0.94 3.46 -1.50
N ILE A 12 1.09 3.88 -2.75
CA ILE A 12 0.85 3.08 -3.95
C ILE A 12 2.22 2.88 -4.61
N SER A 13 2.54 1.64 -4.98
CA SER A 13 3.90 1.34 -5.49
C SER A 13 4.12 1.98 -6.87
N PRO A 14 5.35 2.42 -7.18
CA PRO A 14 5.67 2.95 -8.52
C PRO A 14 5.37 1.98 -9.66
N GLU A 15 5.52 0.68 -9.42
CA GLU A 15 5.14 -0.38 -10.35
C GLU A 15 3.63 -0.39 -10.66
N GLU A 16 2.77 -0.27 -9.64
CA GLU A 16 1.32 -0.17 -9.83
C GLU A 16 0.93 1.14 -10.52
N VAL A 17 1.65 2.24 -10.24
CA VAL A 17 1.48 3.52 -10.94
C VAL A 17 1.82 3.40 -12.43
N ASP A 18 2.84 2.63 -12.77
CA ASP A 18 3.24 2.40 -14.15
C ASP A 18 2.26 1.51 -14.92
N GLU A 19 1.77 0.45 -14.28
CA GLU A 19 0.96 -0.55 -14.94
C GLU A 19 -0.53 -0.18 -15.02
N TYR A 20 -1.07 0.51 -14.01
CA TYR A 20 -2.52 0.64 -13.83
C TYR A 20 -3.06 2.07 -13.82
N ASN A 21 -4.30 2.20 -14.31
CA ASN A 21 -5.12 3.38 -14.05
C ASN A 21 -5.48 3.43 -12.56
N LEU A 22 -5.08 4.52 -11.91
CA LEU A 22 -5.13 4.64 -10.46
C LEU A 22 -6.54 4.90 -9.92
N ASN A 23 -7.52 5.31 -10.73
CA ASN A 23 -8.82 5.73 -10.20
C ASN A 23 -9.51 4.63 -9.39
N LYS A 24 -9.50 3.39 -9.88
CA LYS A 24 -10.09 2.25 -9.14
C LYS A 24 -9.31 1.92 -7.86
N ILE A 25 -7.98 2.05 -7.89
CA ILE A 25 -7.12 1.88 -6.71
C ILE A 25 -7.44 2.96 -5.66
N MET A 26 -7.53 4.22 -6.10
CA MET A 26 -7.83 5.37 -5.24
C MET A 26 -9.21 5.25 -4.61
N ASP A 27 -10.23 4.85 -5.37
CA ASP A 27 -11.58 4.66 -4.87
C ASP A 27 -11.63 3.69 -3.67
N VAL A 28 -11.07 2.49 -3.84
CA VAL A 28 -11.06 1.47 -2.79
C VAL A 28 -10.20 1.93 -1.60
N THR A 29 -9.08 2.59 -1.89
CA THR A 29 -8.16 3.10 -0.86
C THR A 29 -8.80 4.21 -0.01
N TYR A 30 -9.41 5.22 -0.63
CA TYR A 30 -10.10 6.30 0.07
C TYR A 30 -11.30 5.78 0.86
N GLN A 31 -12.09 4.85 0.31
CA GLN A 31 -13.17 4.21 1.05
C GLN A 31 -12.64 3.54 2.33
N ARG A 32 -11.55 2.76 2.23
CA ARG A 32 -10.91 2.11 3.37
C ARG A 32 -10.40 3.12 4.40
N ILE A 33 -9.72 4.18 3.95
CA ILE A 33 -9.20 5.24 4.84
C ILE A 33 -10.35 5.92 5.57
N LEU A 34 -11.38 6.36 4.85
CA LEU A 34 -12.55 7.02 5.45
C LEU A 34 -13.26 6.09 6.45
N SER A 35 -13.40 4.80 6.12
CA SER A 35 -14.00 3.78 7.01
C SER A 35 -13.30 3.67 8.37
N LYS A 36 -12.01 4.00 8.46
CA LYS A 36 -11.29 4.03 9.75
C LYS A 36 -11.72 5.22 10.61
N PHE A 37 -11.92 6.37 9.99
CA PHE A 37 -12.29 7.60 10.70
C PHE A 37 -13.77 7.60 11.10
N THR A 38 -14.63 7.01 10.27
CA THR A 38 -16.09 7.01 10.52
C THR A 38 -16.53 5.97 11.55
N ARG A 39 -15.69 4.98 11.89
CA ARG A 39 -16.01 3.91 12.84
C ARG A 39 -16.45 4.41 14.22
N ASP A 40 -15.80 5.47 14.71
CA ASP A 40 -15.99 5.99 16.07
C ASP A 40 -16.61 7.40 16.06
N ALA A 41 -17.16 7.85 14.93
CA ALA A 41 -17.63 9.21 14.74
C ALA A 41 -19.15 9.28 14.48
N ASP A 42 -19.82 10.27 15.07
CA ASP A 42 -21.21 10.59 14.72
C ASP A 42 -21.25 11.32 13.38
N MET A 43 -21.79 10.65 12.35
CA MET A 43 -21.84 11.17 10.98
C MET A 43 -22.59 12.49 10.88
N ARG A 44 -23.59 12.76 11.73
CA ARG A 44 -24.32 14.04 11.74
C ARG A 44 -23.47 15.24 12.14
N SER A 45 -22.33 14.97 12.79
CA SER A 45 -21.34 15.97 13.18
C SER A 45 -20.09 15.96 12.30
N CYS A 46 -20.10 15.17 11.22
CA CYS A 46 -18.95 14.98 10.35
C CYS A 46 -19.10 15.76 9.05
N ARG A 47 -17.98 16.37 8.66
CA ARG A 47 -17.76 16.92 7.33
C ARG A 47 -16.61 16.16 6.65
N VAL A 48 -16.86 15.68 5.44
CA VAL A 48 -15.89 14.97 4.60
C VAL A 48 -15.68 15.79 3.33
N VAL A 49 -14.44 16.21 3.10
CA VAL A 49 -14.07 16.96 1.90
C VAL A 49 -12.99 16.20 1.16
N LEU A 50 -13.18 16.04 -0.15
CA LEU A 50 -12.29 15.30 -1.04
C LEU A 50 -11.91 16.18 -2.23
N ASP A 51 -10.62 16.20 -2.57
CA ASP A 51 -10.13 16.73 -3.84
C ASP A 51 -10.47 15.73 -4.96
N ASP A 52 -11.29 16.18 -5.91
CA ASP A 52 -11.83 15.31 -6.94
C ASP A 52 -10.77 14.94 -7.99
N TYR A 53 -10.38 13.67 -8.00
CA TYR A 53 -9.48 13.08 -9.00
C TYR A 53 -10.24 12.40 -10.15
N GLY A 54 -11.56 12.58 -10.22
CA GLY A 54 -12.46 11.78 -11.05
C GLY A 54 -12.98 10.56 -10.28
N VAL A 55 -13.61 10.80 -9.13
CA VAL A 55 -14.16 9.79 -8.23
C VAL A 55 -15.04 8.78 -8.98
N GLY A 56 -14.75 7.50 -8.82
CA GLY A 56 -15.51 6.42 -9.41
C GLY A 56 -16.73 5.98 -8.61
N SER A 57 -17.40 4.93 -9.10
CA SER A 57 -18.63 4.41 -8.51
C SER A 57 -18.44 3.70 -7.17
N THR A 58 -17.25 3.16 -6.90
CA THR A 58 -16.98 2.47 -5.62
C THR A 58 -16.97 3.49 -4.48
N LEU A 59 -16.12 4.52 -4.58
CA LEU A 59 -16.09 5.57 -3.56
C LEU A 59 -17.37 6.41 -3.58
N GLY A 60 -17.92 6.70 -4.77
CA GLY A 60 -19.17 7.45 -4.90
C GLY A 60 -20.35 6.83 -4.14
N ARG A 61 -20.51 5.50 -4.18
CA ARG A 61 -21.53 4.79 -3.38
C ARG A 61 -21.31 4.98 -1.88
N TYR A 62 -20.06 4.88 -1.42
CA TYR A 62 -19.74 5.05 -0.01
C TYR A 62 -19.95 6.50 0.46
N LEU A 63 -19.56 7.50 -0.33
CA LEU A 63 -19.81 8.91 -0.03
C LEU A 63 -21.32 9.21 0.04
N ASN A 64 -22.14 8.61 -0.82
CA ASN A 64 -23.60 8.70 -0.74
C ASN A 64 -24.16 8.02 0.53
N PHE A 65 -23.60 6.88 0.92
CA PHE A 65 -23.95 6.25 2.19
C PHE A 65 -23.65 7.19 3.38
N LEU A 66 -22.51 7.87 3.40
CA LEU A 66 -22.19 8.86 4.44
C LEU A 66 -23.17 10.05 4.45
N ARG A 67 -23.55 10.58 3.29
CA ARG A 67 -24.59 11.62 3.17
C ARG A 67 -25.91 11.16 3.80
N ASN A 68 -26.33 9.92 3.51
CA ASN A 68 -27.56 9.36 4.05
C ASN A 68 -27.51 9.14 5.57
N GLN A 69 -26.31 8.99 6.16
CA GLN A 69 -26.11 8.96 7.61
C GLN A 69 -26.06 10.37 8.25
N GLY A 70 -26.08 11.43 7.45
CA GLY A 70 -26.14 12.82 7.90
C GLY A 70 -24.82 13.60 7.80
N ALA A 71 -23.77 13.04 7.20
CA ALA A 71 -22.51 13.75 7.00
C ALA A 71 -22.60 14.80 5.88
N GLU A 72 -21.94 15.94 6.07
CA GLU A 72 -21.68 16.90 5.01
C GLU A 72 -20.57 16.35 4.12
N VAL A 73 -20.85 16.08 2.83
CA VAL A 73 -19.86 15.49 1.92
C VAL A 73 -19.66 16.38 0.68
N ILE A 74 -18.47 16.97 0.59
CA ILE A 74 -18.04 17.88 -0.48
C ILE A 74 -16.98 17.18 -1.33
N VAL A 75 -17.19 17.14 -2.64
CA VAL A 75 -16.25 16.58 -3.61
C VAL A 75 -16.10 17.59 -4.73
N GLU A 76 -14.94 18.23 -4.82
CA GLU A 76 -14.70 19.31 -5.77
C GLU A 76 -13.25 19.30 -6.25
N ASN A 77 -13.01 19.86 -7.44
CA ASN A 77 -11.66 20.05 -7.95
C ASN A 77 -10.92 21.14 -7.16
N LYS A 78 -9.62 20.91 -6.93
CA LYS A 78 -8.71 21.82 -6.22
C LYS A 78 -9.22 22.17 -4.83
N ALA A 79 -9.71 21.15 -4.12
CA ALA A 79 -10.28 21.34 -2.79
C ALA A 79 -9.23 21.79 -1.77
N ASP A 80 -7.95 21.48 -1.99
CA ASP A 80 -6.82 21.89 -1.13
C ASP A 80 -6.56 23.41 -1.13
N GLU A 81 -7.04 24.14 -2.15
CA GLU A 81 -6.97 25.60 -2.20
C GLU A 81 -8.01 26.28 -1.30
N ARG A 82 -9.13 25.59 -1.01
CA ARG A 82 -10.30 26.18 -0.32
C ARG A 82 -10.56 25.61 1.08
N TYR A 83 -10.21 24.36 1.32
CA TYR A 83 -10.61 23.61 2.51
C TYR A 83 -9.40 23.17 3.33
N LEU A 84 -9.40 23.51 4.62
CA LEU A 84 -8.26 23.28 5.51
C LEU A 84 -7.93 21.79 5.64
N GLU A 85 -8.94 20.94 5.80
CA GLU A 85 -8.81 19.49 5.93
C GLU A 85 -8.10 18.86 4.72
N VAL A 86 -8.45 19.29 3.51
CA VAL A 86 -7.81 18.81 2.28
C VAL A 86 -6.41 19.40 2.13
N LYS A 87 -6.22 20.69 2.46
CA LYS A 87 -4.90 21.32 2.47
C LYS A 87 -3.94 20.59 3.41
N VAL A 88 -4.40 20.24 4.59
CA VAL A 88 -3.61 19.49 5.57
C VAL A 88 -3.30 18.07 5.07
N ALA A 89 -4.26 17.36 4.47
CA ALA A 89 -4.00 16.07 3.85
C ALA A 89 -2.95 16.14 2.72
N SER A 90 -3.02 17.19 1.87
CA SER A 90 -2.05 17.49 0.81
C SER A 90 -0.65 17.77 1.40
N LEU A 91 -0.55 18.54 2.48
CA LEU A 91 0.72 18.81 3.16
C LEU A 91 1.33 17.55 3.79
N VAL A 92 0.53 16.74 4.49
CA VAL A 92 1.01 15.50 5.13
C VAL A 92 1.53 14.52 4.08
N SER A 93 0.79 14.31 2.99
CA SER A 93 1.22 13.40 1.92
C SER A 93 2.49 13.87 1.20
N LYS A 94 2.63 15.18 0.95
CA LYS A 94 3.85 15.77 0.38
C LYS A 94 5.05 15.60 1.31
N ARG A 95 4.87 15.87 2.62
CA ARG A 95 5.93 15.72 3.61
C ARG A 95 6.44 14.28 3.71
N ILE A 96 5.54 13.30 3.75
CA ILE A 96 5.93 11.88 3.79
C ILE A 96 6.66 11.46 2.52
N ARG A 97 6.22 11.94 1.34
CA ARG A 97 6.91 11.69 0.07
C ARG A 97 8.32 12.28 0.08
N GLU A 98 8.50 13.50 0.59
CA GLU A 98 9.81 14.14 0.72
C GLU A 98 10.74 13.34 1.65
N GLU A 99 10.26 12.90 2.81
CA GLU A 99 11.04 12.07 3.74
C GLU A 99 11.49 10.75 3.10
N ILE A 100 10.62 10.10 2.30
CA ILE A 100 11.00 8.89 1.55
C ILE A 100 12.09 9.19 0.51
N ILE A 101 11.96 10.29 -0.22
CA ILE A 101 12.96 10.70 -1.23
C ILE A 101 14.29 11.06 -0.55
N GLU A 102 14.26 11.72 0.62
CA GLU A 102 15.46 11.97 1.43
C GLU A 102 16.15 10.64 1.80
N ARG A 103 15.41 9.65 2.30
CA ARG A 103 15.96 8.31 2.61
C ARG A 103 16.54 7.60 1.39
N ILE A 104 15.90 7.74 0.23
CA ILE A 104 16.42 7.18 -1.03
C ILE A 104 17.73 7.88 -1.42
N ASN A 105 17.82 9.21 -1.28
CA ASN A 105 19.03 9.97 -1.58
C ASN A 105 20.19 9.64 -0.63
N GLU A 106 19.89 9.34 0.65
CA GLU A 106 20.87 8.92 1.66
C GLU A 106 21.46 7.53 1.39
N ASN A 107 20.77 6.69 0.62
CA ASN A 107 21.23 5.33 0.34
C ASN A 107 22.33 5.32 -0.75
N PRO A 108 23.57 4.88 -0.43
CA PRO A 108 24.68 4.84 -1.38
C PRO A 108 24.44 3.95 -2.60
N ASP A 109 23.60 2.91 -2.48
CA ASP A 109 23.29 2.00 -3.58
C ASP A 109 22.53 2.72 -4.70
N PHE A 110 21.83 3.81 -4.37
CA PHE A 110 21.09 4.64 -5.32
C PHE A 110 21.84 5.90 -5.73
N GLN A 111 23.11 6.03 -5.37
CA GLN A 111 23.98 7.11 -5.84
C GLN A 111 24.80 6.63 -7.04
N ILE A 112 25.05 7.54 -7.99
CA ILE A 112 25.87 7.26 -9.17
C ILE A 112 26.71 8.49 -9.53
N ASP A 113 28.01 8.31 -9.72
CA ASP A 113 28.96 9.39 -10.05
C ASP A 113 28.88 10.61 -9.12
N GLY A 114 28.63 10.37 -7.82
CA GLY A 114 28.45 11.43 -6.82
C GLY A 114 27.10 12.17 -6.90
N LEU A 115 26.18 11.73 -7.76
CA LEU A 115 24.83 12.23 -7.86
C LEU A 115 23.88 11.38 -7.00
N SER A 116 23.10 12.07 -6.17
CA SER A 116 21.88 11.51 -5.59
C SER A 116 20.69 11.74 -6.53
N VAL A 117 19.60 10.99 -6.33
CA VAL A 117 18.35 11.05 -7.11
C VAL A 117 17.80 12.47 -7.25
N GLY A 118 17.98 13.35 -6.26
CA GLY A 118 17.39 14.69 -6.25
C GLY A 118 15.94 14.66 -5.73
N SER A 119 15.10 15.57 -6.22
CA SER A 119 13.72 15.73 -5.74
C SER A 119 12.73 14.70 -6.30
N GLY A 120 13.10 13.99 -7.37
CA GLY A 120 12.22 13.08 -8.10
C GLY A 120 11.20 13.77 -9.01
N ASN A 121 11.23 15.10 -9.12
CA ASN A 121 10.33 15.84 -10.00
C ASN A 121 10.86 15.85 -11.46
N PRO A 122 9.99 15.76 -12.47
CA PRO A 122 10.41 15.79 -13.88
C PRO A 122 11.19 17.03 -14.33
N ASN A 123 11.06 18.15 -13.63
CA ASN A 123 11.71 19.42 -13.96
C ASN A 123 13.00 19.67 -13.16
N ASP A 124 13.38 18.74 -12.28
CA ASP A 124 14.60 18.86 -11.50
C ASP A 124 15.79 18.34 -12.31
N MET A 125 16.72 19.26 -12.62
CA MET A 125 17.91 18.97 -13.39
C MET A 125 18.81 17.91 -12.74
N GLN A 126 18.83 17.81 -11.41
CA GLN A 126 19.58 16.74 -10.73
C GLN A 126 18.93 15.38 -10.98
N THR A 127 17.58 15.32 -10.86
CA THR A 127 16.81 14.10 -11.14
C THR A 127 17.02 13.62 -12.57
N ILE A 128 16.97 14.51 -13.55
CA ILE A 128 17.19 14.15 -14.97
C ILE A 128 18.60 13.58 -15.18
N LYS A 129 19.64 14.28 -14.68
CA LYS A 129 21.03 13.82 -14.81
C LYS A 129 21.26 12.45 -14.15
N TRP A 130 20.67 12.25 -12.96
CA TRP A 130 20.75 10.97 -12.27
C TRP A 130 20.10 9.85 -13.10
N LEU A 131 18.92 10.09 -13.69
CA LEU A 131 18.24 9.12 -14.57
C LEU A 131 19.10 8.77 -15.78
N GLU A 132 19.65 9.77 -16.48
CA GLU A 132 20.51 9.57 -17.64
C GLU A 132 21.74 8.73 -17.28
N LYS A 133 22.44 9.08 -16.19
CA LYS A 133 23.62 8.35 -15.73
C LYS A 133 23.29 6.92 -15.28
N TRP A 134 22.19 6.74 -14.56
CA TRP A 134 21.75 5.41 -14.15
C TRP A 134 21.47 4.53 -15.35
N TYR A 135 20.78 5.05 -16.36
CA TYR A 135 20.50 4.32 -17.59
C TYR A 135 21.77 3.99 -18.39
N GLU A 136 22.69 4.96 -18.53
CA GLU A 136 24.01 4.78 -19.17
C GLU A 136 24.84 3.67 -18.50
N SER A 137 24.69 3.48 -17.19
CA SER A 137 25.42 2.45 -16.44
C SER A 137 25.01 1.01 -16.77
N GLY A 138 23.87 0.82 -17.46
CA GLY A 138 23.32 -0.50 -17.79
C GLY A 138 22.74 -1.27 -16.60
N ARG A 139 22.64 -0.64 -15.42
CA ARG A 139 21.99 -1.23 -14.24
C ARG A 139 20.48 -1.29 -14.44
N ASP A 140 19.85 -2.28 -13.81
CA ASP A 140 18.39 -2.31 -13.70
C ASP A 140 17.88 -1.08 -12.95
N TRP A 141 16.72 -0.58 -13.34
CA TRP A 141 16.07 0.54 -12.66
C TRP A 141 15.73 0.16 -11.20
N PRO A 142 16.00 1.05 -10.24
CA PRO A 142 15.51 0.87 -8.89
C PRO A 142 13.98 0.82 -8.87
N TRP A 143 13.43 0.12 -7.87
CA TRP A 143 12.00 -0.10 -7.71
C TRP A 143 11.16 1.20 -7.67
N PHE A 144 11.77 2.33 -7.31
CA PHE A 144 11.09 3.61 -7.17
C PHE A 144 10.92 4.39 -8.48
N ILE A 145 11.51 3.91 -9.59
CA ILE A 145 11.44 4.59 -10.89
C ILE A 145 10.15 4.24 -11.63
N ARG A 146 9.43 5.30 -12.04
CA ARG A 146 8.21 5.21 -12.84
C ARG A 146 8.57 5.29 -14.32
N ARG A 147 8.76 4.13 -14.93
CA ARG A 147 9.15 3.98 -16.34
C ARG A 147 8.03 4.35 -17.31
N SER A 148 6.78 4.38 -16.84
CA SER A 148 5.66 4.86 -17.66
C SER A 148 5.69 6.37 -17.84
N TYR A 149 6.51 7.15 -17.12
CA TYR A 149 6.54 8.60 -17.24
C TYR A 149 7.37 9.06 -18.42
N GLU A 150 6.97 10.17 -19.04
CA GLU A 150 7.58 10.69 -20.26
C GLU A 150 9.10 10.84 -20.19
N THR A 151 9.62 11.41 -19.09
CA THR A 151 11.08 11.58 -18.89
C THR A 151 11.83 10.26 -19.03
N VAL A 152 11.39 9.21 -18.34
CA VAL A 152 12.04 7.90 -18.39
C VAL A 152 11.81 7.22 -19.74
N ARG A 153 10.60 7.31 -20.31
CA ARG A 153 10.31 6.76 -21.65
C ARG A 153 11.20 7.36 -22.73
N ARG A 154 11.47 8.67 -22.67
CA ARG A 154 12.36 9.36 -23.63
C ARG A 154 13.80 8.87 -23.49
N ILE A 155 14.29 8.70 -22.26
CA ILE A 155 15.62 8.12 -21.98
C ILE A 155 15.71 6.68 -22.51
N GLU A 156 14.66 5.87 -22.31
CA GLU A 156 14.60 4.48 -22.79
C GLU A 156 14.27 4.35 -24.29
N GLY A 157 13.90 5.43 -24.98
CA GLY A 157 13.43 5.39 -26.37
C GLY A 157 12.12 4.60 -26.57
N LYS A 158 11.26 4.53 -25.54
CA LYS A 158 10.00 3.75 -25.58
C LYS A 158 8.78 4.60 -25.90
N PRO A 159 7.79 4.05 -26.61
CA PRO A 159 6.52 4.74 -26.86
C PRO A 159 5.68 4.83 -25.59
N GLU A 160 4.68 5.70 -25.62
CA GLU A 160 3.64 5.72 -24.59
C GLU A 160 2.83 4.42 -24.62
N ARG A 161 2.45 3.94 -23.43
CA ARG A 161 1.64 2.74 -23.24
C ARG A 161 0.37 3.12 -22.48
N SER A 162 -0.76 2.56 -22.90
CA SER A 162 -2.01 2.69 -22.15
C SER A 162 -1.92 1.92 -20.83
N LYS A 163 -2.38 2.58 -19.76
CA LYS A 163 -2.47 1.94 -18.45
C LYS A 163 -3.62 0.94 -18.41
N GLN A 164 -3.40 -0.20 -17.79
CA GLN A 164 -4.41 -1.23 -17.66
C GLN A 164 -5.40 -0.90 -16.54
N ILE A 165 -6.56 -1.54 -16.54
CA ILE A 165 -7.43 -1.52 -15.36
C ILE A 165 -6.78 -2.41 -14.30
N PRO A 166 -6.63 -1.95 -13.04
CA PRO A 166 -6.04 -2.77 -11.99
C PRO A 166 -6.90 -4.02 -11.77
N PRO A 167 -6.30 -5.22 -11.72
CA PRO A 167 -7.02 -6.49 -11.60
C PRO A 167 -7.50 -6.74 -10.16
N ILE A 168 -8.20 -5.76 -9.58
CA ILE A 168 -8.85 -5.89 -8.27
C ILE A 168 -10.18 -6.63 -8.50
N LYS A 169 -10.32 -7.80 -7.88
CA LYS A 169 -11.39 -8.78 -8.16
C LYS A 169 -12.29 -8.93 -6.94
N GLU A 170 -13.37 -8.15 -6.89
CA GLU A 170 -14.37 -8.21 -5.81
C GLU A 170 -14.98 -9.61 -5.68
N GLU A 171 -15.13 -10.33 -6.78
CA GLU A 171 -15.64 -11.70 -6.84
C GLU A 171 -14.78 -12.73 -6.08
N LEU A 172 -13.54 -12.38 -5.72
CA LEU A 172 -12.71 -13.21 -4.85
C LEU A 172 -13.07 -13.06 -3.37
N LEU A 173 -13.90 -12.09 -2.98
CA LEU A 173 -14.25 -11.80 -1.60
C LEU A 173 -15.69 -12.26 -1.32
N SER A 174 -15.93 -12.75 -0.10
CA SER A 174 -17.28 -13.11 0.33
C SER A 174 -18.25 -11.93 0.26
N GLU A 175 -19.49 -12.18 -0.16
CA GLU A 175 -20.56 -11.17 -0.22
C GLU A 175 -20.74 -10.43 1.11
N GLU A 176 -20.77 -11.17 2.23
CA GLU A 176 -20.86 -10.60 3.58
C GLU A 176 -19.74 -9.59 3.88
N PHE A 177 -18.52 -9.84 3.39
CA PHE A 177 -17.40 -8.89 3.56
C PHE A 177 -17.62 -7.63 2.74
N LEU A 178 -18.04 -7.77 1.47
CA LEU A 178 -18.29 -6.65 0.58
C LEU A 178 -19.44 -5.77 1.10
N GLU A 179 -20.51 -6.38 1.62
CA GLU A 179 -21.61 -5.66 2.23
C GLU A 179 -21.17 -4.83 3.44
N GLU A 180 -20.38 -5.42 4.34
CA GLU A 180 -19.85 -4.71 5.51
C GLU A 180 -18.89 -3.59 5.09
N PHE A 181 -18.00 -3.86 4.14
CA PHE A 181 -17.07 -2.87 3.60
C PHE A 181 -17.80 -1.69 2.95
N ASN A 182 -18.90 -1.95 2.21
CA ASN A 182 -19.73 -0.92 1.59
C ASN A 182 -20.50 -0.07 2.63
N LYS A 183 -20.72 -0.60 3.84
CA LYS A 183 -21.25 0.16 4.98
C LYS A 183 -20.15 0.87 5.79
N GLY A 184 -18.90 0.86 5.31
CA GLY A 184 -17.76 1.46 5.98
C GLY A 184 -17.18 0.61 7.11
N ARG A 185 -17.49 -0.68 7.17
CA ARG A 185 -17.04 -1.60 8.21
C ARG A 185 -16.05 -2.61 7.63
N LEU A 186 -14.77 -2.43 7.95
CA LEU A 186 -13.74 -3.43 7.64
C LEU A 186 -13.83 -4.59 8.65
N SER A 187 -14.58 -5.63 8.31
CA SER A 187 -14.80 -6.81 9.17
C SER A 187 -13.88 -7.97 8.77
N ILE A 188 -12.89 -8.27 9.64
CA ILE A 188 -12.01 -9.42 9.48
C ILE A 188 -12.78 -10.74 9.68
N GLN A 189 -13.84 -10.71 10.50
CA GLN A 189 -14.68 -11.89 10.76
C GLN A 189 -15.41 -12.34 9.50
N SER A 190 -15.94 -11.40 8.71
CA SER A 190 -16.63 -11.74 7.46
C SER A 190 -15.66 -11.96 6.30
N LEU A 191 -14.43 -11.42 6.34
CA LEU A 191 -13.41 -11.64 5.29
C LEU A 191 -13.19 -13.13 5.00
N ALA A 192 -13.50 -13.55 3.77
CA ALA A 192 -13.16 -14.86 3.23
C ALA A 192 -12.82 -14.74 1.75
N ILE A 193 -11.95 -15.63 1.27
CA ILE A 193 -11.56 -15.70 -0.14
C ILE A 193 -12.32 -16.82 -0.84
N ILE A 194 -13.06 -16.48 -1.88
CA ILE A 194 -13.74 -17.42 -2.76
C ILE A 194 -12.72 -17.92 -3.80
N CYS A 195 -12.52 -19.25 -3.85
CA CYS A 195 -11.65 -19.83 -4.86
C CYS A 195 -12.37 -19.91 -6.22
N PRO A 196 -11.88 -19.25 -7.28
CA PRO A 196 -12.53 -19.26 -8.59
C PRO A 196 -12.49 -20.63 -9.26
N HIS A 197 -11.59 -21.52 -8.83
CA HIS A 197 -11.41 -22.84 -9.44
C HIS A 197 -12.33 -23.93 -8.89
N CYS A 198 -12.75 -23.82 -7.63
CA CYS A 198 -13.52 -24.90 -6.98
C CYS A 198 -14.66 -24.40 -6.08
N GLY A 199 -14.90 -23.08 -6.04
CA GLY A 199 -15.99 -22.45 -5.29
C GLY A 199 -15.84 -22.49 -3.76
N SER A 200 -14.74 -23.04 -3.22
CA SER A 200 -14.53 -23.07 -1.77
C SER A 200 -14.43 -21.64 -1.21
N ILE A 201 -15.09 -21.40 -0.08
CA ILE A 201 -14.98 -20.18 0.71
C ILE A 201 -13.90 -20.41 1.77
N ASN A 202 -12.84 -19.60 1.77
CA ASN A 202 -11.64 -19.84 2.57
C ASN A 202 -11.40 -18.68 3.55
N LYS A 203 -11.54 -18.95 4.85
CA LYS A 203 -11.09 -18.02 5.92
C LYS A 203 -9.57 -18.06 6.12
N SER A 204 -8.93 -19.13 5.68
CA SER A 204 -7.48 -19.31 5.69
C SER A 204 -7.00 -19.74 4.31
N VAL A 205 -5.85 -19.25 3.87
CA VAL A 205 -5.26 -19.60 2.59
C VAL A 205 -3.79 -19.95 2.74
N THR A 206 -3.23 -20.66 1.75
CA THR A 206 -1.81 -21.03 1.78
C THR A 206 -1.00 -19.99 1.01
N PHE A 207 -0.14 -19.26 1.70
CA PHE A 207 0.91 -18.48 1.05
C PHE A 207 1.97 -19.44 0.49
N ALA A 208 2.31 -19.30 -0.78
CA ALA A 208 3.26 -20.19 -1.46
C ALA A 208 4.26 -19.37 -2.27
N ILE A 209 5.52 -19.76 -2.17
CA ILE A 209 6.63 -19.30 -3.01
C ILE A 209 6.93 -20.43 -3.99
N TYR A 210 6.97 -20.14 -5.28
CA TYR A 210 7.30 -21.09 -6.34
C TYR A 210 8.15 -20.41 -7.41
N GLU A 211 8.76 -21.20 -8.30
CA GLU A 211 9.51 -20.69 -9.44
C GLU A 211 8.65 -20.78 -10.70
N ASP A 212 8.65 -19.70 -11.47
CA ASP A 212 8.00 -19.59 -12.77
C ASP A 212 8.96 -18.83 -13.70
N ASP A 213 9.32 -19.45 -14.82
CA ASP A 213 10.32 -18.94 -15.77
C ASP A 213 11.63 -18.44 -15.11
N GLY A 214 12.15 -19.20 -14.14
CA GLY A 214 13.36 -18.86 -13.38
C GLY A 214 13.20 -17.71 -12.38
N ARG A 215 12.00 -17.15 -12.23
CA ARG A 215 11.67 -16.09 -11.25
C ARG A 215 10.92 -16.69 -10.07
N LYS A 216 11.29 -16.27 -8.85
CA LYS A 216 10.51 -16.61 -7.66
C LYS A 216 9.24 -15.75 -7.64
N ILE A 217 8.09 -16.41 -7.60
CA ILE A 217 6.77 -15.81 -7.49
C ILE A 217 6.16 -16.23 -6.16
N SER A 218 5.62 -15.26 -5.43
CA SER A 218 4.80 -15.49 -4.26
C SER A 218 3.34 -15.25 -4.59
N GLY A 219 2.48 -16.09 -4.04
CA GLY A 219 1.05 -15.94 -4.21
C GLY A 219 0.25 -16.77 -3.23
N ILE A 220 -1.06 -16.78 -3.44
CA ILE A 220 -2.01 -17.45 -2.56
C ILE A 220 -2.58 -18.67 -3.25
N LYS A 221 -2.53 -19.83 -2.59
CA LYS A 221 -3.16 -21.07 -3.04
C LYS A 221 -4.40 -21.38 -2.24
N CYS A 222 -5.40 -21.91 -2.94
CA CYS A 222 -6.57 -22.49 -2.30
C CYS A 222 -6.17 -23.72 -1.45
N PRO A 223 -6.53 -23.79 -0.17
CA PRO A 223 -6.27 -24.97 0.66
C PRO A 223 -6.91 -26.25 0.13
N LYS A 224 -8.08 -26.15 -0.53
CA LYS A 224 -8.85 -27.29 -1.04
C LYS A 224 -8.28 -27.85 -2.34
N CYS A 225 -8.23 -27.04 -3.41
CA CYS A 225 -7.81 -27.52 -4.73
C CYS A 225 -6.32 -27.26 -5.06
N LYS A 226 -5.57 -26.61 -4.16
CA LYS A 226 -4.14 -26.28 -4.28
C LYS A 226 -3.75 -25.38 -5.46
N LYS A 227 -4.70 -24.96 -6.30
CA LYS A 227 -4.49 -24.00 -7.38
C LYS A 227 -4.23 -22.60 -6.83
N LEU A 228 -3.42 -21.84 -7.58
CA LEU A 228 -3.19 -20.42 -7.33
C LEU A 228 -4.49 -19.63 -7.51
N ILE A 229 -4.75 -18.71 -6.60
CA ILE A 229 -5.83 -17.73 -6.71
C ILE A 229 -5.19 -16.45 -7.26
N GLU A 230 -5.18 -16.34 -8.58
CA GLU A 230 -4.68 -15.15 -9.28
C GLU A 230 -5.37 -13.88 -8.77
N ASN A 231 -4.64 -12.78 -8.74
CA ASN A 231 -5.12 -11.46 -8.29
C ASN A 231 -5.60 -11.38 -6.84
N ALA A 232 -5.50 -12.45 -6.04
CA ALA A 232 -5.83 -12.38 -4.62
C ALA A 232 -4.92 -11.38 -3.86
N GLY A 233 -3.64 -11.31 -4.21
CA GLY A 233 -2.67 -10.41 -3.57
C GLY A 233 -3.08 -8.94 -3.70
N ILE A 234 -3.23 -8.45 -4.94
CA ILE A 234 -3.65 -7.06 -5.21
C ILE A 234 -5.06 -6.76 -4.66
N THR A 235 -5.98 -7.73 -4.74
CA THR A 235 -7.34 -7.56 -4.20
C THR A 235 -7.30 -7.37 -2.69
N LEU A 236 -6.59 -8.23 -1.95
CA LEU A 236 -6.43 -8.11 -0.49
C LEU A 236 -5.63 -6.86 -0.11
N ARG A 237 -4.65 -6.46 -0.91
CA ARG A 237 -3.87 -5.24 -0.68
C ARG A 237 -4.77 -4.01 -0.62
N TYR A 238 -5.75 -3.92 -1.51
CA TYR A 238 -6.64 -2.75 -1.57
C TYR A 238 -7.88 -2.86 -0.70
N TYR A 239 -8.46 -4.06 -0.54
CA TYR A 239 -9.62 -4.24 0.35
C TYR A 239 -9.24 -4.34 1.84
N CYS A 240 -8.13 -5.00 2.16
CA CYS A 240 -7.68 -5.22 3.54
C CYS A 240 -6.52 -4.30 3.89
N GLY A 241 -5.41 -4.38 3.14
CA GLY A 241 -4.24 -3.50 3.33
C GLY A 241 -3.37 -3.76 4.55
N TYR A 242 -3.73 -4.73 5.40
CA TYR A 242 -2.98 -5.07 6.61
C TYR A 242 -2.53 -6.52 6.61
N VAL A 243 -1.34 -6.75 7.17
CA VAL A 243 -0.81 -8.09 7.46
C VAL A 243 -0.34 -8.11 8.90
N VAL A 244 -0.76 -9.13 9.65
CA VAL A 244 -0.29 -9.39 11.03
C VAL A 244 0.52 -10.68 11.00
N PRO A 245 1.86 -10.62 10.89
CA PRO A 245 2.69 -11.82 10.91
C PRO A 245 2.79 -12.39 12.32
N ASP A 246 2.88 -13.72 12.41
CA ASP A 246 3.30 -14.37 13.63
C ASP A 246 4.83 -14.32 13.82
N THR A 247 5.29 -14.74 14.99
CA THR A 247 6.71 -14.77 15.35
C THR A 247 7.55 -15.64 14.40
N ASN A 248 7.00 -16.74 13.86
CA ASN A 248 7.72 -17.62 12.95
C ASN A 248 7.96 -16.95 11.59
N ILE A 249 6.96 -16.22 11.07
CA ILE A 249 7.07 -15.44 9.84
C ILE A 249 8.16 -14.38 9.97
N VAL A 250 8.23 -13.68 11.11
CA VAL A 250 9.27 -12.68 11.40
C VAL A 250 10.65 -13.34 11.51
N ILE A 251 10.81 -14.39 12.33
CA ILE A 251 12.11 -15.05 12.53
C ILE A 251 12.68 -15.64 11.22
N ARG A 252 11.81 -16.12 10.32
CA ARG A 252 12.21 -16.68 9.03
C ARG A 252 12.49 -15.61 7.96
N GLY A 253 12.15 -14.35 8.23
CA GLY A 253 12.29 -13.23 7.31
C GLY A 253 11.49 -13.40 6.03
N VAL A 254 10.27 -13.94 6.13
CA VAL A 254 9.44 -14.25 4.95
C VAL A 254 9.07 -12.98 4.19
N ILE A 255 8.75 -11.90 4.90
CA ILE A 255 8.27 -10.65 4.31
C ILE A 255 9.40 -9.94 3.58
N SER A 256 10.56 -9.72 4.21
CA SER A 256 11.68 -9.04 3.56
C SER A 256 12.17 -9.80 2.32
N LYS A 257 12.26 -11.13 2.38
CA LYS A 257 12.66 -11.98 1.23
C LYS A 257 11.67 -11.92 0.07
N ASP A 258 10.37 -11.87 0.35
CA ASP A 258 9.36 -11.67 -0.69
C ASP A 258 9.50 -10.27 -1.31
N LEU A 259 9.69 -9.23 -0.50
CA LEU A 259 9.89 -7.86 -1.00
C LEU A 259 11.15 -7.72 -1.85
N GLU A 260 12.20 -8.50 -1.58
CA GLU A 260 13.41 -8.58 -2.42
C GLU A 260 13.19 -9.35 -3.74
N SER A 261 12.07 -10.07 -3.89
CA SER A 261 11.77 -10.91 -5.06
C SER A 261 10.42 -10.59 -5.71
N SER A 262 9.35 -11.30 -5.32
CA SER A 262 8.02 -11.23 -5.93
C SER A 262 7.13 -10.08 -5.46
N ARG A 263 7.53 -9.37 -4.40
CA ARG A 263 6.88 -8.14 -3.91
C ARG A 263 5.39 -8.30 -3.58
N PHE A 264 4.97 -9.51 -3.20
CA PHE A 264 3.59 -9.77 -2.81
C PHE A 264 3.16 -8.85 -1.66
N PHE A 265 4.04 -8.63 -0.68
CA PHE A 265 3.75 -7.81 0.49
C PHE A 265 3.89 -6.30 0.27
N GLU A 266 4.20 -5.82 -0.94
CA GLU A 266 4.56 -4.40 -1.18
C GLU A 266 3.57 -3.37 -0.64
N GLY A 267 2.51 -2.87 -1.25
CA GLY A 267 1.67 -1.82 -0.62
C GLY A 267 0.92 -2.15 0.71
N PHE A 268 1.24 -3.24 1.43
CA PHE A 268 0.63 -3.58 2.71
C PHE A 268 1.23 -2.81 3.89
N THR A 269 0.41 -2.61 4.92
CA THR A 269 0.86 -2.21 6.26
C THR A 269 1.07 -3.46 7.13
N ILE A 270 2.31 -3.66 7.57
CA ILE A 270 2.68 -4.74 8.48
C ILE A 270 2.43 -4.26 9.92
N ILE A 271 1.53 -4.93 10.62
CA ILE A 271 1.25 -4.65 12.03
C ILE A 271 2.06 -5.64 12.87
N LEU A 272 2.94 -5.13 13.73
CA LEU A 272 3.78 -5.90 14.63
C LEU A 272 3.30 -5.72 16.09
N PRO A 273 2.40 -6.59 16.58
CA PRO A 273 1.97 -6.57 17.98
C PRO A 273 3.17 -6.64 18.93
N ASN A 274 3.02 -6.05 20.11
CA ASN A 274 4.05 -6.09 21.15
C ASN A 274 4.49 -7.53 21.48
N VAL A 275 3.58 -8.50 21.49
CA VAL A 275 3.89 -9.92 21.74
C VAL A 275 4.83 -10.48 20.69
N VAL A 276 4.52 -10.28 19.40
CA VAL A 276 5.38 -10.72 18.29
C VAL A 276 6.76 -10.08 18.37
N ARG A 277 6.82 -8.77 18.69
CA ARG A 277 8.10 -8.05 18.86
C ARG A 277 8.93 -8.60 20.02
N LYS A 278 8.28 -8.95 21.14
CA LYS A 278 8.94 -9.54 22.32
C LYS A 278 9.46 -10.95 22.03
N GLU A 279 8.65 -11.80 21.40
CA GLU A 279 9.05 -13.18 21.07
C GLU A 279 10.11 -13.23 19.96
N ALA A 280 10.08 -12.27 19.04
CA ALA A 280 11.09 -12.10 18.01
C ALA A 280 12.37 -11.38 18.50
N ASP A 281 12.52 -11.11 19.80
CA ASP A 281 13.68 -10.40 20.39
C ASP A 281 14.96 -11.26 20.46
N ASN A 282 15.19 -12.07 19.43
CA ASN A 282 16.41 -12.86 19.22
C ASN A 282 17.20 -12.29 18.02
N LYS A 283 18.42 -12.81 17.78
CA LYS A 283 19.30 -12.29 16.72
C LYS A 283 18.62 -12.22 15.35
N LYS A 284 17.89 -13.27 14.94
CA LYS A 284 17.23 -13.34 13.63
C LYS A 284 16.02 -12.41 13.54
N GLY A 285 15.19 -12.39 14.58
CA GLY A 285 14.03 -11.50 14.61
C GLY A 285 14.43 -10.02 14.62
N LYS A 286 15.47 -9.62 15.38
CA LYS A 286 16.03 -8.26 15.33
C LYS A 286 16.50 -7.86 13.93
N GLN A 287 17.14 -8.77 13.20
CA GLN A 287 17.56 -8.53 11.82
C GLN A 287 16.36 -8.29 10.91
N GLU A 288 15.31 -9.13 10.98
CA GLU A 288 14.11 -8.92 10.18
C GLU A 288 13.39 -7.62 10.56
N LEU A 289 13.23 -7.33 11.84
CA LEU A 289 12.60 -6.10 12.31
C LEU A 289 13.35 -4.85 11.81
N GLY A 290 14.68 -4.89 11.78
CA GLY A 290 15.51 -3.85 11.18
C GLY A 290 15.24 -3.68 9.68
N LYS A 291 15.19 -4.79 8.93
CA LYS A 291 14.86 -4.77 7.49
C LYS A 291 13.46 -4.21 7.22
N LEU A 292 12.45 -4.61 8.00
CA LEU A 292 11.10 -4.09 7.83
C LEU A 292 11.03 -2.59 8.13
N ALA A 293 11.77 -2.11 9.13
CA ALA A 293 11.87 -0.68 9.42
C ALA A 293 12.54 0.09 8.27
N GLU A 294 13.63 -0.45 7.69
CA GLU A 294 14.29 0.13 6.52
C GLU A 294 13.33 0.20 5.32
N LEU A 295 12.70 -0.92 4.96
CA LEU A 295 11.74 -1.00 3.86
C LEU A 295 10.56 -0.05 4.04
N SER A 296 10.10 0.15 5.28
CA SER A 296 9.07 1.13 5.60
C SER A 296 9.56 2.58 5.44
N SER A 297 10.80 2.87 5.85
CA SER A 297 11.38 4.21 5.75
C SER A 297 11.56 4.70 4.31
N ILE A 298 11.71 3.78 3.37
CA ILE A 298 11.75 4.06 1.93
C ILE A 298 10.39 3.85 1.26
N GLY A 299 9.31 3.67 2.01
CA GLY A 299 7.94 3.63 1.47
C GLY A 299 7.54 2.36 0.74
N ARG A 300 8.26 1.24 0.92
CA ARG A 300 7.90 -0.04 0.30
C ARG A 300 6.76 -0.76 1.02
N ILE A 301 6.63 -0.56 2.33
CA ILE A 301 5.54 -1.08 3.18
C ILE A 301 5.12 -0.03 4.21
N GLY A 302 3.90 -0.13 4.73
CA GLY A 302 3.54 0.50 6.00
C GLY A 302 4.04 -0.34 7.18
N LEU A 303 4.35 0.29 8.31
CA LEU A 303 4.76 -0.41 9.52
C LEU A 303 4.09 0.20 10.75
N GLU A 304 3.30 -0.62 11.47
CA GLU A 304 2.64 -0.22 12.71
C GLU A 304 3.10 -1.11 13.86
N CYS A 305 3.47 -0.52 14.99
CA CYS A 305 3.95 -1.25 16.17
C CYS A 305 3.07 -0.94 17.40
N PRO A 306 1.80 -1.42 17.44
CA PRO A 306 0.90 -1.12 18.53
C PRO A 306 1.41 -1.67 19.87
N GLY A 307 1.09 -0.93 20.94
CA GLY A 307 1.46 -1.25 22.31
C GLY A 307 2.94 -1.04 22.64
N LYS A 308 3.27 -1.14 23.92
CA LYS A 308 4.64 -1.09 24.44
C LYS A 308 5.09 -2.52 24.79
N VAL A 309 6.36 -2.85 24.52
CA VAL A 309 6.94 -4.17 24.85
C VAL A 309 7.07 -4.30 26.36
N GLU A 310 7.38 -3.20 27.05
CA GLU A 310 7.48 -3.10 28.50
C GLU A 310 6.14 -3.37 29.20
N GLY A 311 5.01 -3.26 28.48
CA GLY A 311 3.67 -3.55 28.99
C GLY A 311 3.30 -5.03 29.03
N ILE A 312 4.17 -5.93 28.58
CA ILE A 312 3.90 -7.38 28.62
C ILE A 312 4.48 -7.95 29.91
N SER A 313 3.59 -8.29 30.86
CA SER A 313 3.94 -9.01 32.09
C SER A 313 4.92 -10.15 31.78
N LYS A 314 5.99 -10.25 32.57
CA LYS A 314 6.85 -11.43 32.53
C LYS A 314 5.99 -12.60 33.01
N ILE A 315 5.66 -13.50 32.09
CA ILE A 315 5.17 -14.85 32.43
C ILE A 315 6.36 -15.61 32.98
#